data_AF-A0A969Q190-F1
#
_entry.id   AF-A0A969Q190-F1
#
_cell.length_a   1.000
_cell.length_b   1.000
_cell.length_c   1.000
_cell.angle_alpha   90.00
_cell.angle_beta   90.00
_cell.angle_gamma   90.00
#
_symmetry.space_group_name_H-M   'P 1'
#
loop_
_entity.id
_entity.type
_entity.pdbx_description
1 polymer ?
#
loop_
_entity_poly.entity_id
_entity_poly.type
_entity_poly.pdbx_seq_one_letter_code
_entity_poly.pdbx_strand_id
1 'polypeptide(L)'
;MSGNKKGPELFDALAHSFPPGSITGAPKVRAMEIIGELEGEPRGPWCGSMIRVGFDGSADSSVLIRTAACVQRGDRWHVVARAGAGIVADSEPTLEYEEMLVKARALRVAAQLDVPL
;
A
#
# COMPACT_ATOMS: atom_id res chain seq x y z
N MET A 1 10.98 2.27 -11.56
CA MET A 1 11.54 1.60 -12.75
C MET A 1 11.05 2.38 -13.95
N SER A 2 11.95 3.00 -14.73
CA SER A 2 11.58 3.71 -15.96
C SER A 2 11.90 2.80 -17.15
N GLY A 3 10.87 2.32 -17.83
CA GLY A 3 10.97 1.49 -19.02
C GLY A 3 9.58 1.02 -19.43
N ASN A 4 9.21 1.21 -20.69
CA ASN A 4 7.95 0.72 -21.25
C ASN A 4 8.05 -0.81 -21.36
N LYS A 5 7.63 -1.52 -20.30
CA LYS A 5 7.72 -2.99 -20.24
C LYS A 5 6.55 -3.59 -20.99
N LYS A 6 6.81 -4.66 -21.74
CA LYS A 6 5.74 -5.44 -22.36
C LYS A 6 4.94 -6.20 -21.29
N GLY A 7 3.68 -6.55 -21.58
CA GLY A 7 2.80 -7.29 -20.65
C GLY A 7 3.48 -8.47 -19.92
N PRO A 8 4.05 -9.46 -20.62
CA PRO A 8 4.77 -10.59 -19.98
C PRO A 8 5.94 -10.15 -19.09
N GLU A 9 6.76 -9.19 -19.56
CA GLU A 9 7.91 -8.66 -18.82
C GLU A 9 7.50 -7.88 -17.56
N LEU A 10 6.32 -7.24 -17.59
CA LEU A 10 5.78 -6.55 -16.43
C LEU A 10 5.42 -7.56 -15.34
N PHE A 11 4.74 -8.66 -15.67
CA PHE A 11 4.35 -9.66 -14.67
C PHE A 11 5.55 -10.33 -14.01
N ASP A 12 6.59 -10.66 -14.78
CA ASP A 12 7.84 -11.19 -14.22
C ASP A 12 8.52 -10.16 -13.30
N ALA A 13 8.61 -8.91 -13.76
CA ALA A 13 9.18 -7.85 -12.94
C ALA A 13 8.37 -7.59 -11.66
N LEU A 14 7.05 -7.66 -11.72
CA LEU A 14 6.18 -7.55 -10.56
C LEU A 14 6.39 -8.75 -9.63
N ALA A 15 6.41 -9.98 -10.13
CA ALA A 15 6.63 -11.18 -9.32
C ALA A 15 7.93 -11.10 -8.51
N HIS A 16 9.01 -10.56 -9.09
CA HIS A 16 10.29 -10.41 -8.40
C HIS A 16 10.39 -9.17 -7.48
N SER A 17 9.64 -8.11 -7.78
CA SER A 17 9.73 -6.85 -7.05
C SER A 17 8.62 -6.65 -6.02
N PHE A 18 7.55 -7.42 -6.08
CA PHE A 18 6.39 -7.34 -5.22
C PHE A 18 6.63 -8.05 -3.87
N PRO A 19 6.07 -7.52 -2.77
CA PRO A 19 5.58 -6.16 -2.61
C PRO A 19 6.73 -5.13 -2.63
N PRO A 20 6.44 -3.84 -2.91
CA PRO A 20 7.45 -2.80 -3.03
C PRO A 20 8.35 -2.67 -1.79
N GLY A 21 9.64 -2.40 -1.99
CA GLY A 21 10.60 -2.21 -0.90
C GLY A 21 10.25 -1.03 0.02
N SER A 22 9.72 0.06 -0.55
CA SER A 22 9.29 1.27 0.20
C SER A 22 8.12 1.05 1.16
N ILE A 23 7.51 -0.13 1.13
CA ILE A 23 6.31 -0.49 1.88
C ILE A 23 6.58 -1.58 2.93
N THR A 24 7.68 -2.28 2.76
CA THR A 24 8.09 -3.41 3.60
C THR A 24 9.26 -2.98 4.47
N GLY A 25 10.47 -2.97 3.90
CA GLY A 25 11.70 -2.63 4.59
C GLY A 25 12.88 -3.46 4.07
N ALA A 26 13.98 -3.44 4.81
CA ALA A 26 15.18 -4.17 4.47
C ALA A 26 15.76 -4.87 5.72
N PRO A 27 16.12 -6.16 5.65
CA PRO A 27 15.89 -7.11 4.55
C PRO A 27 14.40 -7.42 4.33
N LYS A 28 13.94 -7.47 3.06
CA LYS A 28 12.50 -7.51 2.70
C LYS A 28 11.72 -8.62 3.40
N VAL A 29 12.22 -9.86 3.36
CA VAL A 29 11.53 -11.02 3.94
C VAL A 29 11.34 -10.84 5.45
N ARG A 30 12.42 -10.46 6.16
CA ARG A 30 12.36 -10.26 7.61
C ARG A 30 11.44 -9.10 7.98
N ALA A 31 11.46 -8.01 7.22
CA ALA A 31 10.54 -6.89 7.44
C ALA A 31 9.08 -7.32 7.27
N MET A 32 8.76 -8.14 6.26
CA MET A 32 7.40 -8.67 6.06
C MET A 32 6.93 -9.59 7.18
N GLU A 33 7.82 -10.42 7.73
CA GLU A 33 7.51 -11.27 8.90
C GLU A 33 7.12 -10.41 10.11
N ILE A 34 7.96 -9.43 10.46
CA ILE A 34 7.72 -8.51 11.58
C ILE A 34 6.41 -7.73 11.37
N ILE A 35 6.17 -7.23 10.16
CA ILE A 35 4.90 -6.57 9.80
C ILE A 35 3.72 -7.52 10.02
N GLY A 36 3.82 -8.77 9.58
CA GLY A 36 2.76 -9.76 9.74
C GLY A 36 2.48 -10.08 11.20
N GLU A 37 3.52 -10.20 12.03
CA GLU A 37 3.42 -10.40 13.49
C GLU A 37 2.75 -9.20 14.18
N LEU A 38 3.12 -7.98 13.81
CA LEU A 38 2.61 -6.76 14.44
C LEU A 38 1.18 -6.38 14.00
N GLU A 39 0.84 -6.57 12.72
CA GLU A 39 -0.48 -6.19 12.21
C GLU A 39 -1.55 -7.23 12.50
N GLY A 40 -1.20 -8.52 12.56
CA GLY A 40 -2.11 -9.61 12.92
C GLY A 40 -3.27 -9.87 11.94
N GLU A 41 -3.38 -9.11 10.86
CA GLU A 41 -4.40 -9.28 9.82
C GLU A 41 -3.84 -8.97 8.42
N PRO A 42 -4.43 -9.54 7.35
CA PRO A 42 -4.07 -9.17 5.99
C PRO A 42 -4.30 -7.67 5.70
N ARG A 43 -3.38 -7.07 4.94
CA ARG A 43 -3.49 -5.68 4.46
C ARG A 43 -4.60 -5.48 3.42
N GLY A 44 -5.10 -6.58 2.83
CA GLY A 44 -6.04 -6.52 1.72
C GLY A 44 -5.41 -5.82 0.52
N PRO A 45 -6.11 -4.89 -0.16
CA PRO A 45 -5.57 -4.18 -1.32
C PRO A 45 -4.52 -3.12 -0.94
N TRP A 46 -4.51 -2.64 0.31
CA TRP A 46 -3.50 -1.65 0.74
C TRP A 46 -2.10 -2.25 0.59
N CYS A 47 -1.16 -1.45 0.09
CA CYS A 47 0.21 -1.89 -0.23
C CYS A 47 0.32 -2.91 -1.38
N GLY A 48 -0.80 -3.23 -2.05
CA GLY A 48 -0.84 -3.99 -3.30
C GLY A 48 -0.47 -3.15 -4.52
N SER A 49 -0.85 -3.62 -5.71
CA SER A 49 -0.60 -2.91 -6.97
C SER A 49 -1.84 -2.84 -7.85
N MET A 50 -2.06 -1.68 -8.48
CA MET A 50 -3.00 -1.51 -9.59
C MET A 50 -2.22 -1.58 -10.89
N ILE A 51 -2.65 -2.42 -11.83
CA ILE A 51 -1.91 -2.69 -13.06
C ILE A 51 -2.78 -2.37 -14.27
N ARG A 52 -2.24 -1.61 -15.21
CA ARG A 52 -2.81 -1.38 -16.55
C ARG A 52 -2.00 -2.17 -17.56
N VAL A 53 -2.68 -2.97 -18.39
CA VAL A 53 -2.07 -3.64 -19.55
C VAL A 53 -2.85 -3.26 -20.81
N GLY A 54 -2.15 -2.66 -21.77
CA GLY A 54 -2.68 -2.26 -23.06
C GLY A 54 -2.61 -3.38 -24.11
N PHE A 55 -3.47 -3.30 -25.12
CA PHE A 55 -3.47 -4.22 -26.27
C PHE A 55 -2.22 -4.08 -27.15
N ASP A 56 -1.52 -2.95 -27.06
CA ASP A 56 -0.24 -2.66 -27.71
C ASP A 56 0.95 -3.27 -26.95
N GLY A 57 0.68 -3.99 -25.86
CA GLY A 57 1.69 -4.56 -24.97
C GLY A 57 2.24 -3.55 -23.96
N SER A 58 1.88 -2.27 -24.01
CA SER A 58 2.29 -1.30 -22.98
C SER A 58 1.72 -1.69 -21.63
N ALA A 59 2.49 -1.53 -20.56
CA ALA A 59 2.02 -1.87 -19.24
C ALA A 59 2.58 -0.92 -18.18
N ASP A 60 1.76 -0.62 -17.16
CA ASP A 60 2.13 0.24 -16.04
C ASP A 60 1.52 -0.29 -14.74
N SER A 61 2.16 0.02 -13.62
CA SER A 61 1.74 -0.41 -12.30
C SER A 61 1.97 0.69 -11.26
N SER A 62 1.00 0.89 -10.38
CA SER A 62 1.14 1.76 -9.21
C SER A 62 1.12 0.94 -7.91
N VAL A 63 1.52 1.58 -6.81
CA VAL A 63 1.38 1.01 -5.47
C VAL A 63 0.12 1.58 -4.82
N LEU A 64 -0.69 0.72 -4.22
CA LEU A 64 -1.95 1.08 -3.57
C LEU A 64 -1.72 1.68 -2.17
N ILE A 65 -1.15 2.88 -2.17
CA ILE A 65 -1.11 3.82 -1.04
C ILE A 65 -2.09 4.97 -1.31
N ARG A 66 -2.48 5.72 -0.27
CA ARG A 66 -3.50 6.79 -0.40
C ARG A 66 -4.73 6.29 -1.17
N THR A 67 -5.16 5.08 -0.85
CA THR A 67 -6.26 4.37 -1.49
C THR A 67 -7.28 3.98 -0.42
N ALA A 68 -8.56 4.17 -0.71
CA ALA A 68 -9.66 3.66 0.10
C ALA A 68 -10.29 2.45 -0.60
N ALA A 69 -10.46 1.35 0.13
CA ALA A 69 -11.03 0.12 -0.38
C ALA A 69 -12.42 -0.11 0.19
N CYS A 70 -13.39 -0.42 -0.66
CA CYS A 70 -14.69 -0.92 -0.24
C CYS A 70 -14.58 -2.43 0.01
N VAL A 71 -14.77 -2.85 1.26
CA VAL A 71 -14.70 -4.24 1.68
C VAL A 71 -16.05 -4.66 2.24
N GLN A 72 -16.63 -5.73 1.69
CA GLN A 72 -17.87 -6.29 2.21
C GLN A 72 -17.58 -7.17 3.43
N ARG A 73 -18.28 -6.93 4.55
CA ARG A 73 -18.25 -7.77 5.75
C ARG A 73 -19.69 -8.12 6.12
N GLY A 74 -20.10 -9.35 5.83
CA GLY A 74 -21.51 -9.77 5.89
C GLY A 74 -22.38 -8.99 4.90
N ASP A 75 -23.49 -8.45 5.38
CA ASP A 75 -24.44 -7.68 4.55
C ASP A 75 -24.11 -6.18 4.45
N ARG A 76 -22.91 -5.77 4.90
CA ARG A 76 -22.50 -4.37 4.95
C ARG A 76 -21.20 -4.12 4.20
N TRP A 77 -21.14 -2.96 3.54
CA TRP A 77 -19.92 -2.44 2.95
C TRP A 77 -19.19 -1.52 3.93
N HIS A 78 -17.87 -1.66 3.99
CA HIS A 78 -16.98 -0.84 4.79
C HIS A 78 -15.97 -0.15 3.90
N VAL A 79 -15.73 1.13 4.13
CA VAL A 79 -14.63 1.86 3.51
C VAL A 79 -13.42 1.75 4.44
N VAL A 80 -12.35 1.13 3.95
CA VAL A 80 -11.11 0.94 4.70
C VAL A 80 -10.01 1.75 4.02
N ALA A 81 -9.41 2.68 4.78
CA ALA A 81 -8.24 3.43 4.40
C ALA A 81 -7.13 3.16 5.42
N ARG A 82 -5.92 2.87 4.94
CA ARG A 82 -4.76 2.61 5.79
C ARG A 82 -3.62 3.56 5.44
N ALA A 83 -2.82 3.90 6.43
CA ALA A 83 -1.60 4.69 6.30
C ALA A 83 -0.51 4.07 7.18
N GLY A 84 0.75 4.38 6.87
CA GLY A 84 1.89 3.92 7.65
C GLY A 84 3.11 4.81 7.43
N ALA A 85 4.18 4.49 8.13
CA ALA A 85 5.45 5.18 8.06
C ALA A 85 6.61 4.16 7.98
N GLY A 86 7.75 4.62 7.46
CA GLY A 86 8.96 3.80 7.38
C GLY A 86 9.78 3.99 8.64
N ILE A 87 9.92 2.94 9.46
CA ILE A 87 10.62 3.03 10.73
C ILE A 87 12.10 2.74 10.55
N VAL A 88 12.95 3.64 11.04
CA VAL A 88 14.41 3.50 11.12
C VAL A 88 14.89 3.63 12.56
N ALA A 89 16.17 3.40 12.82
CA ALA A 89 16.74 3.45 14.17
C ALA A 89 16.57 4.83 14.84
N ASP A 90 16.59 5.90 14.05
CA ASP A 90 16.47 7.29 14.52
C ASP A 90 15.01 7.80 14.48
N SER A 91 14.04 6.93 14.19
CA SER A 91 12.63 7.32 14.14
C SER A 91 12.11 7.66 15.54
N GLU A 92 11.40 8.77 15.64
CA GLU A 92 10.70 9.15 16.87
C GLU A 92 9.22 8.76 16.80
N PRO A 93 8.71 7.87 17.69
CA PRO A 93 7.37 7.30 17.56
C PRO A 93 6.25 8.33 17.39
N THR A 94 6.32 9.45 18.11
CA THR A 94 5.31 10.51 18.03
C THR A 94 5.30 11.18 16.66
N LEU A 95 6.47 11.43 16.07
CA LEU A 95 6.57 12.08 14.75
C LEU A 95 6.08 11.15 13.64
N GLU A 96 6.41 9.86 13.70
CA GLU A 96 5.95 8.87 12.73
C GLU A 96 4.42 8.69 12.77
N TYR A 97 3.84 8.73 13.97
CA TYR A 97 2.40 8.69 14.16
C TYR A 97 1.72 9.94 13.58
N GLU A 98 2.25 11.14 13.84
CA GLU A 98 1.75 12.39 13.25
C GLU A 98 1.82 12.37 11.72
N GLU A 99 2.92 11.88 11.14
CA GLU A 99 3.06 11.72 9.68
C GLU A 99 2.00 10.75 9.12
N MET A 100 1.76 9.63 9.80
CA MET A 100 0.73 8.66 9.42
C MET A 100 -0.66 9.33 9.39
N LEU A 101 -1.01 10.11 10.41
CA LEU A 101 -2.28 10.84 10.48
C LEU A 101 -2.41 11.87 9.35
N VAL A 102 -1.34 12.57 9.00
CA VAL A 102 -1.32 13.50 7.86
C VAL A 102 -1.61 12.77 6.55
N LYS A 103 -0.99 11.60 6.32
CA LYS A 103 -1.24 10.77 5.13
C LYS A 103 -2.70 10.28 5.06
N ALA A 104 -3.27 9.87 6.20
CA ALA A 104 -4.65 9.38 6.28
C ALA A 104 -5.68 10.51 6.08
N ARG A 105 -5.39 11.72 6.59
CA ARG A 105 -6.28 12.89 6.49
C ARG A 105 -6.68 13.23 5.06
N ALA A 106 -5.76 13.09 4.10
CA ALA A 106 -6.05 13.37 2.70
C ALA A 106 -7.23 12.54 2.16
N LEU A 107 -7.29 11.25 2.52
CA LEU A 107 -8.38 10.36 2.14
C LEU A 107 -9.68 10.71 2.84
N ARG A 108 -9.62 11.01 4.13
CA ARG A 108 -10.81 11.40 4.92
C ARG A 108 -11.47 12.65 4.37
N VAL A 109 -10.68 13.67 4.04
CA VAL A 109 -11.16 14.94 3.44
C VAL A 109 -11.75 14.68 2.06
N ALA A 110 -11.06 13.92 1.20
CA ALA A 110 -11.54 13.61 -0.14
C ALA A 110 -12.88 12.83 -0.13
N ALA A 111 -13.04 11.91 0.83
CA ALA A 111 -14.26 11.12 1.00
C ALA A 111 -15.36 11.85 1.78
N GLN A 112 -15.13 13.09 2.24
CA GLN A 112 -16.06 13.86 3.08
C GLN A 112 -16.56 13.09 4.31
N LEU A 113 -15.69 12.28 4.91
CA LEU A 113 -16.02 11.46 6.07
C LEU A 113 -15.77 12.25 7.36
N ASP A 114 -16.83 12.41 8.16
CA ASP A 114 -16.75 12.97 9.51
C ASP A 114 -16.56 11.85 10.54
N VAL A 115 -15.42 11.17 10.44
CA VAL A 115 -14.99 10.11 11.38
C VAL A 115 -13.64 10.48 11.98
N PRO A 116 -13.36 10.08 13.23
CA PRO A 116 -12.01 10.20 13.80
C PRO A 116 -10.96 9.48 12.95
N LEU A 117 -9.71 9.94 13.02
CA LEU A 117 -8.53 9.23 12.51
C LEU A 117 -7.85 8.48 13.65
#